data_AF-A0AAN0K0Z5-F1
#
_entry.id   AF-A0AAN0K0Z5-F1
#
_cell.length_a   1.000
_cell.length_b   1.000
_cell.length_c   1.000
_cell.angle_alpha   90.00
_cell.angle_beta   90.00
_cell.angle_gamma   90.00
#
_symmetry.space_group_name_H-M   'P 1'
#
loop_
_entity.id
_entity.type
_entity.pdbx_description
1 polymer ?
#
loop_
_entity_poly.entity_id
_entity_poly.type
_entity_poly.pdbx_seq_one_letter_code
_entity_poly.pdbx_strand_id
1 'polypeptide(L)'
;MKYPVPLLILLVTIVHSSSAKCIEDELPITFSNSTVNAPLYCPIARDCKAWLAAGVNKSGIYPVKPDNGTGFQVYCDMETDGGGWTVFQRRVDDSVDFNRNWADYEEGFGDLKGNYWLGLANIHRLTPTDDSSLRIELGDFEGNKRFAKYTQFQVLDANIQYALIVQGYGGDANDSFSGHSLMKFSTKDRDNDIHPDPAYSCAAYHQSGWWYHGCYNSNLNAPYYNNPT
;
A
#
# COMPACT_ATOMS: atom_id res chain seq x y z
N MET A 1 7.28 -17.56 16.62
CA MET A 1 6.84 -16.45 17.49
C MET A 1 5.63 -15.83 16.84
N LYS A 2 4.45 -15.97 17.45
CA LYS A 2 3.24 -15.27 16.99
C LYS A 2 3.37 -13.85 17.52
N TYR A 3 3.65 -12.90 16.63
CA TYR A 3 3.71 -11.50 17.03
C TYR A 3 2.27 -11.01 17.23
N PRO A 4 1.92 -10.45 18.41
CA PRO A 4 0.62 -9.86 18.65
C PRO A 4 0.46 -8.68 17.69
N VAL A 5 -0.65 -8.65 16.92
CA VAL A 5 -0.92 -7.55 15.99
C VAL A 5 -1.53 -6.41 16.78
N PRO A 6 -0.98 -5.18 16.74
CA PRO A 6 -1.22 -4.21 17.80
C PRO A 6 -2.19 -3.12 17.39
N LEU A 7 -2.24 -2.03 18.16
CA LEU A 7 -2.70 -0.71 17.72
C LEU A 7 -1.85 -0.27 16.51
N LEU A 8 -2.08 -0.92 15.39
CA LEU A 8 -1.18 -1.01 14.25
C LEU A 8 -1.45 0.24 13.44
N ILE A 9 -0.66 1.32 13.57
CA ILE A 9 -0.53 2.29 12.47
C ILE A 9 0.38 1.62 11.46
N LEU A 10 -0.21 0.76 10.65
CA LEU A 10 0.49 0.23 9.50
C LEU A 10 0.39 1.27 8.42
N LEU A 11 1.51 1.85 8.04
CA LEU A 11 1.60 2.67 6.84
C LEU A 11 2.46 1.90 5.87
N VAL A 12 1.82 1.38 4.82
CA VAL A 12 2.54 0.82 3.69
C VAL A 12 2.60 1.88 2.62
N THR A 13 3.82 2.29 2.29
CA THR A 13 4.05 3.49 1.49
C THR A 13 4.99 3.22 0.32
N ILE A 14 4.71 3.87 -0.80
CA ILE A 14 5.53 3.84 -2.01
C ILE A 14 6.18 5.19 -2.21
N VAL A 15 7.48 5.19 -2.49
CA VAL A 15 8.22 6.38 -2.94
C VAL A 15 8.99 6.05 -4.22
N HIS A 16 8.91 6.96 -5.18
CA HIS A 16 9.70 6.92 -6.40
C HIS A 16 11.04 7.63 -6.30
N SER A 17 12.04 7.11 -7.02
CA SER A 17 13.40 7.66 -7.06
C SER A 17 13.54 8.85 -8.02
N SER A 18 12.70 8.92 -9.06
CA SER A 18 12.72 10.00 -10.05
C SER A 18 11.86 11.20 -9.67
N SER A 19 12.39 12.41 -9.91
CA SER A 19 11.73 13.67 -9.60
C SER A 19 10.80 14.16 -10.72
N ALA A 20 9.69 14.78 -10.30
CA ALA A 20 8.79 15.69 -11.02
C ALA A 20 8.31 15.26 -12.43
N LYS A 21 7.18 14.54 -12.46
CA LYS A 21 6.22 14.67 -13.58
C LYS A 21 4.98 15.39 -13.04
N CYS A 22 5.00 16.71 -13.12
CA CYS A 22 3.79 17.50 -13.07
C CYS A 22 3.17 17.44 -14.47
N ILE A 23 1.89 17.08 -14.54
CA ILE A 23 1.18 17.04 -15.81
C ILE A 23 0.55 18.41 -16.00
N GLU A 24 1.15 19.23 -16.86
CA GLU A 24 0.54 20.45 -17.39
C GLU A 24 -0.51 20.04 -18.43
N ASP A 25 -1.72 19.69 -18.01
CA ASP A 25 -2.87 19.59 -18.92
C ASP A 25 -3.87 20.70 -18.59
N GLU A 26 -4.48 21.25 -19.65
CA GLU A 26 -5.31 22.44 -19.58
C GLU A 26 -6.57 22.20 -18.75
N LEU A 27 -6.74 23.08 -17.75
CA LEU A 27 -7.82 23.17 -16.75
C LEU A 27 -7.56 22.34 -15.46
N PRO A 28 -7.66 22.97 -14.28
CA PRO A 28 -7.51 22.28 -13.01
C PRO A 28 -8.62 21.22 -12.87
N ILE A 29 -8.23 19.95 -12.85
CA ILE A 29 -9.16 18.87 -12.50
C ILE A 29 -9.49 19.06 -11.02
N THR A 30 -10.69 19.54 -10.73
CA THR A 30 -11.17 19.69 -9.37
C THR A 30 -11.60 18.32 -8.84
N PHE A 31 -10.76 17.70 -8.01
CA PHE A 31 -11.19 16.59 -7.17
C PHE A 31 -11.93 17.16 -5.96
N SER A 32 -13.21 16.82 -5.79
CA SER A 32 -14.09 17.40 -4.78
C SER A 32 -13.70 17.12 -3.32
N ASN A 33 -12.75 16.21 -3.08
CA ASN A 33 -12.34 15.76 -1.74
C ASN A 33 -10.85 15.95 -1.42
N SER A 34 -10.10 16.70 -2.24
CA SER A 34 -8.69 17.00 -1.94
C SER A 34 -8.58 17.91 -0.72
N THR A 35 -7.66 17.60 0.19
CA THR A 35 -7.45 18.44 1.40
C THR A 35 -6.45 19.57 1.17
N VAL A 36 -5.95 19.72 -0.06
CA VAL A 36 -4.92 20.69 -0.42
C VAL A 36 -5.25 21.47 -1.67
N ASN A 37 -4.78 22.71 -1.71
CA ASN A 37 -4.77 23.51 -2.94
C ASN A 37 -3.54 23.15 -3.75
N ALA A 38 -3.75 22.62 -4.97
CA ALA A 38 -2.65 22.35 -5.90
C ALA A 38 -1.95 23.67 -6.31
N PRO A 39 -0.60 23.71 -6.42
CA PRO A 39 0.10 24.83 -7.04
C PRO A 39 -0.32 24.96 -8.51
N LEU A 40 -0.44 26.20 -9.00
CA LEU A 40 -0.90 26.49 -10.37
C LEU A 40 -0.06 25.83 -11.47
N TYR A 41 1.23 25.61 -11.21
CA TYR A 41 2.18 25.00 -12.15
C TYR A 41 2.22 23.46 -12.07
N CYS A 42 1.53 22.86 -11.11
CA CYS A 42 1.47 21.42 -10.93
C CYS A 42 0.03 21.04 -10.52
N PRO A 43 -0.92 21.02 -11.48
CA PRO A 43 -2.31 20.76 -11.16
C PRO A 43 -2.52 19.33 -10.68
N ILE A 44 -1.76 18.36 -11.22
CA ILE A 44 -1.69 16.98 -10.74
C ILE A 44 -0.24 16.48 -10.84
N ALA A 45 0.24 15.89 -9.75
CA ALA A 45 1.54 15.23 -9.69
C ALA A 45 1.40 13.72 -9.93
N ARG A 46 2.49 13.07 -10.36
CA ARG A 46 2.58 11.61 -10.52
C ARG A 46 2.22 10.85 -9.24
N ASP A 47 2.70 11.33 -8.11
CA ASP A 47 2.62 10.70 -6.79
C ASP A 47 2.90 11.73 -5.68
N CYS A 48 2.93 11.28 -4.43
CA CYS A 48 3.23 12.13 -3.27
C CYS A 48 4.65 12.69 -3.25
N LYS A 49 5.64 12.00 -3.85
CA LYS A 49 7.02 12.49 -3.92
C LYS A 49 7.14 13.67 -4.87
N ALA A 50 6.44 13.61 -5.99
CA ALA A 50 6.32 14.72 -6.93
C ALA A 50 5.56 15.91 -6.31
N TRP A 51 4.51 15.66 -5.52
CA TRP A 51 3.86 16.73 -4.74
C TRP A 51 4.81 17.41 -3.74
N LEU A 52 5.61 16.62 -3.01
CA LEU A 52 6.61 17.16 -2.10
C LEU A 52 7.68 17.99 -2.83
N ALA A 53 8.14 17.52 -3.99
CA ALA A 53 9.10 18.25 -4.83
C ALA A 53 8.50 19.57 -5.39
N ALA A 54 7.19 19.63 -5.60
CA ALA A 54 6.45 20.85 -5.92
C ALA A 54 6.19 21.75 -4.69
N GLY A 55 6.87 21.49 -3.57
CA GLY A 55 6.83 22.34 -2.37
C GLY A 55 5.61 22.14 -1.48
N VAL A 56 4.77 21.12 -1.74
CA VAL A 56 3.64 20.82 -0.85
C VAL A 56 4.09 19.88 0.27
N ASN A 57 4.01 20.33 1.51
CA ASN A 57 4.68 19.70 2.65
C ASN A 57 3.74 19.30 3.81
N LYS A 58 2.42 19.27 3.59
CA LYS A 58 1.43 18.86 4.59
C LYS A 58 0.87 17.49 4.30
N SER A 59 0.79 16.60 5.27
CA SER A 59 0.11 15.32 5.06
C SER A 59 -1.38 15.52 4.77
N GLY A 60 -1.97 14.67 3.93
CA GLY A 60 -3.37 14.82 3.52
C GLY A 60 -3.77 13.99 2.31
N ILE A 61 -4.95 14.24 1.75
CA ILE A 61 -5.46 13.59 0.54
C ILE A 61 -5.13 14.44 -0.69
N TYR A 62 -4.49 13.80 -1.66
CA TYR A 62 -4.00 14.41 -2.88
C TYR A 62 -4.47 13.62 -4.10
N PRO A 63 -4.76 14.31 -5.22
CA PRO A 63 -4.92 13.64 -6.49
C PRO A 63 -3.56 13.30 -7.08
N VAL A 64 -3.44 12.10 -7.65
CA VAL A 64 -2.23 11.64 -8.34
C VAL A 64 -2.59 11.04 -9.69
N LYS A 65 -1.68 11.15 -10.65
CA LYS A 65 -1.82 10.55 -11.98
C LYS A 65 -0.48 9.91 -12.37
N PRO A 66 -0.26 8.63 -12.00
CA PRO A 66 1.04 7.97 -12.15
C PRO A 66 1.47 7.74 -13.60
N ASP A 67 0.50 7.62 -14.51
CA ASP A 67 0.64 7.29 -15.91
C ASP A 67 -0.38 8.06 -16.77
N ASN A 68 -0.55 7.68 -18.04
CA ASN A 68 -1.49 8.34 -18.96
C ASN A 68 -2.98 7.98 -18.72
N GLY A 69 -3.28 7.12 -17.76
CA GLY A 69 -4.64 6.75 -17.36
C GLY A 69 -5.32 7.80 -16.47
N THR A 70 -6.48 7.45 -15.94
CA THR A 70 -7.26 8.33 -15.06
C THR A 70 -6.56 8.54 -13.72
N GLY A 71 -6.52 9.79 -13.25
CA GLY A 71 -6.00 10.11 -11.92
C GLY A 71 -6.92 9.61 -10.79
N PHE A 72 -6.38 9.44 -9.60
CA PHE A 72 -7.11 8.97 -8.41
C PHE A 72 -6.57 9.64 -7.15
N GLN A 73 -7.29 9.50 -6.03
CA GLN A 73 -6.89 10.10 -4.76
C GLN A 73 -6.09 9.12 -3.91
N VAL A 74 -5.08 9.66 -3.22
CA VAL A 74 -4.23 8.93 -2.27
C VAL A 74 -4.03 9.77 -1.01
N TYR A 75 -3.67 9.11 0.09
CA TYR A 75 -3.13 9.82 1.24
C TYR A 75 -1.61 9.97 1.06
N CYS A 76 -1.13 11.21 1.13
CA CYS A 76 0.28 11.52 1.16
C CYS A 76 0.75 11.80 2.58
N ASP A 77 1.77 11.07 3.02
CA ASP A 77 2.56 11.43 4.20
C ASP A 77 3.78 12.25 3.75
N MET A 78 3.75 13.53 4.10
CA MET A 78 4.76 14.53 3.73
C MET A 78 5.78 14.79 4.85
N GLU A 79 5.69 14.07 5.97
CA GLU A 79 6.41 14.40 7.20
C GLU A 79 7.37 13.28 7.63
N THR A 80 6.91 12.03 7.56
CA THR A 80 7.69 10.86 8.01
C THR A 80 8.92 10.66 7.15
N ASP A 81 10.10 10.51 7.76
CA ASP A 81 11.36 10.14 7.08
C ASP A 81 11.67 11.00 5.83
N GLY A 82 11.41 12.31 5.92
CA GLY A 82 11.64 13.25 4.82
C GLY A 82 10.51 13.32 3.78
N GLY A 83 9.40 12.60 3.99
CA GLY A 83 8.13 12.77 3.30
C GLY A 83 8.08 12.31 1.83
N GLY A 84 6.90 12.53 1.25
CA GLY A 84 6.59 12.19 -0.14
C GLY A 84 6.09 10.76 -0.30
N TRP A 85 5.61 10.16 0.78
CA TRP A 85 5.15 8.78 0.83
C TRP A 85 3.71 8.68 0.36
N THR A 86 3.47 7.84 -0.64
CA THR A 86 2.11 7.49 -1.06
C THR A 86 1.62 6.31 -0.23
N VAL A 87 0.71 6.54 0.71
CA VAL A 87 0.15 5.48 1.55
C VAL A 87 -0.86 4.68 0.73
N PHE A 88 -0.69 3.36 0.66
CA PHE A 88 -1.61 2.48 -0.08
C PHE A 88 -2.35 1.47 0.79
N GLN A 89 -1.87 1.25 2.01
CA GLN A 89 -2.57 0.46 3.01
C GLN A 89 -2.41 1.16 4.34
N ARG A 90 -3.54 1.30 5.06
CA ARG A 90 -3.51 1.70 6.46
C ARG A 90 -4.40 0.83 7.32
N ARG A 91 -3.85 0.38 8.44
CA ARG A 91 -4.59 -0.12 9.60
C ARG A 91 -4.41 0.89 10.73
N VAL A 92 -5.40 1.05 11.61
CA VAL A 92 -5.38 1.87 12.84
C VAL A 92 -6.39 1.36 13.86
N ASP A 93 -7.47 0.72 13.42
CA ASP A 93 -8.52 0.10 14.24
C ASP A 93 -9.28 -0.98 13.43
N ASP A 94 -10.37 -1.51 13.98
CA ASP A 94 -11.21 -2.56 13.38
C ASP A 94 -12.40 -2.04 12.54
N SER A 95 -12.45 -0.74 12.22
CA SER A 95 -13.59 -0.12 11.51
C SER A 95 -13.81 -0.58 10.07
N VAL A 96 -12.82 -1.24 9.46
CA VAL A 96 -12.91 -1.77 8.09
C VAL A 96 -12.56 -3.24 8.07
N ASP A 97 -13.47 -4.05 7.52
CA ASP A 97 -13.22 -5.47 7.26
C ASP A 97 -12.32 -5.65 6.03
N PHE A 98 -11.21 -6.37 6.21
CA PHE A 98 -10.25 -6.73 5.16
C PHE A 98 -10.47 -8.14 4.60
N ASN A 99 -11.47 -8.89 5.10
CA ASN A 99 -11.87 -10.18 4.53
C ASN A 99 -12.72 -10.00 3.25
N ARG A 100 -12.11 -9.38 2.23
CA ARG A 100 -12.77 -8.95 1.00
C ARG A 100 -12.52 -9.89 -0.18
N ASN A 101 -13.37 -9.77 -1.20
CA ASN A 101 -13.26 -10.53 -2.44
C ASN A 101 -12.19 -9.93 -3.38
N TRP A 102 -11.87 -10.64 -4.47
CA TRP A 102 -10.89 -10.18 -5.47
C TRP A 102 -11.24 -8.79 -6.01
N ALA A 103 -12.48 -8.58 -6.43
CA ALA A 103 -12.93 -7.33 -7.03
C ALA A 103 -12.74 -6.14 -6.08
N ASP A 104 -13.06 -6.30 -4.80
CA ASP A 104 -12.84 -5.27 -3.77
C ASP A 104 -11.34 -4.96 -3.61
N TYR A 105 -10.48 -5.99 -3.57
CA TYR A 105 -9.03 -5.80 -3.47
C TYR A 105 -8.42 -5.18 -4.73
N GLU A 106 -9.02 -5.41 -5.90
CA GLU A 106 -8.61 -4.83 -7.17
C GLU A 106 -8.97 -3.34 -7.25
N GLU A 107 -10.21 -2.99 -6.88
CA GLU A 107 -10.75 -1.63 -6.90
C GLU A 107 -10.22 -0.75 -5.75
N GLY A 108 -10.11 -1.34 -4.55
CA GLY A 108 -9.80 -0.63 -3.31
C GLY A 108 -11.03 -0.49 -2.41
N PHE A 109 -10.80 -0.30 -1.10
CA PHE A 109 -11.86 -0.17 -0.10
C PHE A 109 -11.38 0.58 1.14
N GLY A 110 -12.32 1.13 1.91
CA GLY A 110 -12.05 1.84 3.17
C GLY A 110 -12.03 3.36 3.01
N ASP A 111 -11.40 4.05 3.95
CA ASP A 111 -11.31 5.52 4.00
C ASP A 111 -9.83 5.97 3.98
N LEU A 112 -9.47 6.82 3.02
CA LEU A 112 -8.14 7.45 2.92
C LEU A 112 -7.74 8.25 4.17
N LYS A 113 -8.67 8.58 5.07
CA LYS A 113 -8.39 9.18 6.40
C LYS A 113 -8.35 8.17 7.56
N GLY A 114 -8.84 6.95 7.35
CA GLY A 114 -8.85 5.85 8.33
C GLY A 114 -8.21 4.56 7.78
N ASN A 115 -8.82 3.42 8.02
CA ASN A 115 -8.34 2.15 7.47
C ASN A 115 -8.70 2.01 5.99
N TYR A 116 -7.76 1.59 5.15
CA TYR A 116 -8.06 1.35 3.74
C TYR A 116 -7.02 0.46 3.05
N TRP A 117 -7.43 -0.01 1.88
CA TRP A 117 -6.61 -0.61 0.85
C TRP A 117 -6.83 0.16 -0.46
N LEU A 118 -5.76 0.66 -1.08
CA LEU A 118 -5.85 1.56 -2.24
C LEU A 118 -6.38 0.90 -3.52
N GLY A 119 -6.33 -0.44 -3.59
CA GLY A 119 -6.68 -1.21 -4.77
C GLY A 119 -5.46 -1.67 -5.55
N LEU A 120 -5.39 -2.96 -5.90
CA LEU A 120 -4.27 -3.55 -6.62
C LEU A 120 -4.04 -2.89 -7.98
N ALA A 121 -5.11 -2.47 -8.66
CA ALA A 121 -5.02 -1.77 -9.93
C ALA A 121 -4.29 -0.42 -9.79
N ASN A 122 -4.57 0.33 -8.71
CA ASN A 122 -3.92 1.61 -8.43
C ASN A 122 -2.48 1.41 -7.93
N ILE A 123 -2.24 0.39 -7.09
CA ILE A 123 -0.91 0.08 -6.57
C ILE A 123 0.01 -0.33 -7.73
N HIS A 124 -0.45 -1.18 -8.65
CA HIS A 124 0.32 -1.54 -9.85
C HIS A 124 0.80 -0.32 -10.64
N ARG A 125 -0.10 0.65 -10.88
CA ARG A 125 0.21 1.90 -11.60
C ARG A 125 1.20 2.80 -10.84
N LEU A 126 1.20 2.72 -9.51
CA LEU A 126 2.14 3.42 -8.64
C LEU A 126 3.48 2.71 -8.48
N THR A 127 3.65 1.50 -9.01
CA THR A 127 4.89 0.73 -8.87
C THR A 127 5.42 0.30 -10.23
N PRO A 128 5.86 1.23 -11.09
CA PRO A 128 6.61 0.86 -12.29
C PRO A 128 7.99 0.32 -11.92
N THR A 129 8.53 -0.51 -12.81
CA THR A 129 9.80 -1.22 -12.63
C THR A 129 10.94 -0.29 -12.23
N ASP A 130 11.73 -0.70 -11.23
CA ASP A 130 12.99 -0.09 -10.75
C ASP A 130 12.91 1.36 -10.23
N ASP A 131 11.70 1.88 -10.01
CA ASP A 131 11.51 3.25 -9.55
C ASP A 131 10.64 3.30 -8.29
N SER A 132 10.46 2.22 -7.54
CA SER A 132 9.56 2.23 -6.38
C SER A 132 10.16 1.47 -5.20
N SER A 133 10.13 2.13 -4.03
CA SER A 133 10.57 1.59 -2.75
C SER A 133 9.41 1.47 -1.79
N LEU A 134 9.49 0.53 -0.86
CA LEU A 134 8.46 0.27 0.15
C LEU A 134 8.97 0.65 1.53
N ARG A 135 8.13 1.31 2.32
CA ARG A 135 8.29 1.39 3.77
C ARG A 135 7.02 0.86 4.45
N ILE A 136 7.23 -0.06 5.39
CA ILE A 136 6.23 -0.65 6.28
C ILE A 136 6.52 -0.12 7.68
N GLU A 137 5.59 0.65 8.25
CA GLU A 137 5.65 1.02 9.67
C GLU A 137 4.80 0.07 10.51
N LEU A 138 5.28 -0.29 11.70
CA LEU A 138 4.61 -1.18 12.64
C LEU A 138 4.66 -0.54 14.02
N GLY A 139 3.54 -0.54 14.74
CA GLY A 139 3.47 -0.09 16.13
C GLY A 139 2.88 -1.19 17.00
N ASP A 140 3.42 -1.43 18.20
CA ASP A 140 2.94 -2.41 19.18
C ASP A 140 1.96 -1.87 20.25
N PHE A 141 1.33 -2.76 21.03
CA PHE A 141 0.34 -2.37 22.06
C PHE A 141 0.98 -1.58 23.21
N GLU A 142 2.30 -1.67 23.35
CA GLU A 142 3.09 -0.92 24.31
C GLU A 142 3.57 0.42 23.73
N GLY A 143 3.24 0.71 22.46
CA GLY A 143 3.60 1.92 21.75
C GLY A 143 4.99 1.89 21.10
N ASN A 144 5.69 0.75 21.11
CA ASN A 144 6.97 0.63 20.42
C ASN A 144 6.73 0.65 18.91
N LYS A 145 7.60 1.36 18.17
CA LYS A 145 7.53 1.45 16.70
C LYS A 145 8.75 0.81 16.07
N ARG A 146 8.52 0.08 14.98
CA ARG A 146 9.54 -0.51 14.11
C ARG A 146 9.19 -0.25 12.66
N PHE A 147 10.14 -0.42 11.77
CA PHE A 147 9.91 -0.35 10.33
C PHE A 147 10.71 -1.39 9.56
N ALA A 148 10.15 -1.79 8.41
CA ALA A 148 10.89 -2.46 7.35
C ALA A 148 10.87 -1.57 6.10
N LYS A 149 11.99 -1.51 5.39
CA LYS A 149 12.17 -0.81 4.13
C LYS A 149 12.64 -1.81 3.08
N TYR A 150 12.19 -1.65 1.84
CA TYR A 150 12.62 -2.43 0.70
C TYR A 150 12.98 -1.46 -0.43
N THR A 151 14.18 -1.59 -0.99
CA THR A 151 14.65 -0.68 -2.04
C THR A 151 13.92 -0.89 -3.36
N GLN A 152 13.29 -2.04 -3.55
CA GLN A 152 12.47 -2.36 -4.72
C GLN A 152 11.13 -2.93 -4.27
N PHE A 153 10.03 -2.40 -4.81
CA PHE A 153 8.68 -2.89 -4.58
C PHE A 153 7.81 -2.72 -5.82
N GLN A 154 7.30 -3.83 -6.34
CA GLN A 154 6.47 -3.87 -7.52
C GLN A 154 5.24 -4.73 -7.27
N VAL A 155 4.09 -4.22 -7.69
CA VAL A 155 2.90 -5.03 -7.91
C VAL A 155 2.70 -5.14 -9.41
N LEU A 156 2.71 -6.37 -9.93
CA LEU A 156 2.54 -6.62 -11.36
C LEU A 156 1.07 -6.50 -11.80
N ASP A 157 0.77 -6.72 -13.08
CA ASP A 157 -0.58 -6.54 -13.60
C ASP A 157 -1.54 -7.71 -13.25
N ALA A 158 -2.82 -7.55 -13.60
CA ALA A 158 -3.86 -8.55 -13.37
C ALA A 158 -3.65 -9.87 -14.14
N ASN A 159 -2.94 -9.86 -15.28
CA ASN A 159 -2.68 -11.06 -16.10
C ASN A 159 -1.81 -12.06 -15.35
N ILE A 160 -0.94 -11.55 -14.48
CA ILE A 160 -0.13 -12.34 -13.55
C ILE A 160 -0.59 -12.18 -12.09
N GLN A 161 -1.89 -11.92 -11.91
CA GLN A 161 -2.58 -11.93 -10.62
C GLN A 161 -1.91 -11.02 -9.58
N TYR A 162 -1.45 -9.84 -10.03
CA TYR A 162 -0.79 -8.85 -9.21
C TYR A 162 0.38 -9.39 -8.41
N ALA A 163 1.18 -10.28 -9.00
CA ALA A 163 2.33 -10.87 -8.32
C ALA A 163 3.29 -9.80 -7.77
N LEU A 164 3.83 -10.07 -6.58
CA LEU A 164 4.72 -9.16 -5.86
C LEU A 164 6.16 -9.31 -6.34
N ILE A 165 6.88 -8.20 -6.48
CA ILE A 165 8.34 -8.19 -6.48
C ILE A 165 8.79 -7.29 -5.34
N VAL A 166 9.56 -7.83 -4.41
CA VAL A 166 10.13 -7.05 -3.32
C VAL A 166 11.57 -7.50 -3.05
N GLN A 167 12.49 -6.53 -2.90
CA GLN A 167 13.92 -6.77 -2.71
C GLN A 167 14.60 -5.66 -1.89
N GLY A 168 15.82 -5.94 -1.43
CA GLY A 168 16.68 -4.97 -0.75
C GLY A 168 16.13 -4.54 0.60
N TYR A 169 15.77 -5.51 1.43
CA TYR A 169 15.31 -5.30 2.79
C TYR A 169 16.35 -4.54 3.64
N GLY A 170 15.84 -3.64 4.50
CA GLY A 170 16.55 -3.04 5.62
C GLY A 170 15.57 -2.46 6.65
N GLY A 171 16.05 -2.08 7.82
CA GLY A 171 15.20 -1.54 8.90
C GLY A 171 15.43 -2.26 10.22
N ASP A 172 14.59 -1.96 11.20
CA ASP A 172 14.69 -2.51 12.56
C ASP A 172 13.56 -3.51 12.91
N ALA A 173 12.55 -3.66 12.04
CA ALA A 173 11.61 -4.78 12.06
C ALA A 173 12.18 -5.97 11.27
N ASN A 174 11.96 -7.21 11.70
CA ASN A 174 12.42 -8.41 10.99
C ASN A 174 11.89 -8.49 9.54
N ASP A 175 12.70 -9.09 8.65
CA ASP A 175 12.28 -9.39 7.29
C ASP A 175 11.27 -10.54 7.25
N SER A 176 9.99 -10.19 7.23
CA SER A 176 8.87 -11.13 7.11
C SER A 176 8.09 -10.96 5.79
N PHE A 177 8.60 -10.12 4.87
CA PHE A 177 7.92 -9.81 3.61
C PHE A 177 8.70 -10.29 2.38
N SER A 178 10.03 -10.39 2.41
CA SER A 178 10.81 -10.88 1.26
C SER A 178 10.40 -12.28 0.81
N GLY A 179 9.99 -13.15 1.74
CA GLY A 179 9.50 -14.49 1.41
C GLY A 179 8.19 -14.53 0.63
N HIS A 180 7.51 -13.39 0.49
CA HIS A 180 6.31 -13.23 -0.33
C HIS A 180 6.63 -12.76 -1.76
N SER A 181 7.89 -12.43 -2.06
CA SER A 181 8.31 -12.04 -3.41
C SER A 181 8.01 -13.18 -4.39
N LEU A 182 7.59 -12.82 -5.60
CA LEU A 182 7.10 -13.68 -6.68
C LEU A 182 5.78 -14.40 -6.43
N MET A 183 5.18 -14.25 -5.24
CA MET A 183 3.85 -14.82 -4.98
C MET A 183 2.76 -13.99 -5.64
N LYS A 184 1.71 -14.68 -6.11
CA LYS A 184 0.49 -14.07 -6.64
C LYS A 184 -0.40 -13.61 -5.49
N PHE A 185 -1.24 -12.61 -5.74
CA PHE A 185 -2.23 -12.20 -4.76
C PHE A 185 -3.36 -13.23 -4.70
N SER A 186 -3.86 -13.54 -3.50
CA SER A 186 -4.99 -14.45 -3.30
C SER A 186 -6.04 -13.80 -2.41
N THR A 187 -7.32 -14.10 -2.67
CA THR A 187 -8.48 -13.68 -1.85
C THR A 187 -9.37 -14.89 -1.58
N LYS A 188 -10.34 -14.74 -0.68
CA LYS A 188 -11.23 -15.85 -0.28
C LYS A 188 -12.00 -16.52 -1.43
N ASP A 189 -12.18 -15.79 -2.53
CA ASP A 189 -12.87 -16.20 -3.74
C ASP A 189 -11.93 -16.45 -4.93
N ARG A 190 -10.62 -16.25 -4.77
CA ARG A 190 -9.61 -16.48 -5.80
C ARG A 190 -8.30 -16.98 -5.19
N ASP A 191 -8.12 -18.28 -5.24
CA ASP A 191 -6.92 -18.95 -4.74
C ASP A 191 -5.82 -18.97 -5.81
N ASN A 192 -4.73 -18.25 -5.54
CA ASN A 192 -3.51 -18.24 -6.34
C ASN A 192 -2.27 -18.57 -5.48
N ASP A 193 -2.46 -19.07 -4.26
CA ASP A 193 -1.34 -19.42 -3.40
C ASP A 193 -0.71 -20.74 -3.84
N ILE A 194 0.41 -21.11 -3.21
CA ILE A 194 1.16 -22.33 -3.55
C ILE A 194 1.17 -23.31 -2.39
N HIS A 195 0.11 -23.29 -1.57
CA HIS A 195 -0.08 -24.30 -0.54
C HIS A 195 -0.16 -25.71 -1.16
N PRO A 196 0.48 -26.73 -0.56
CA PRO A 196 0.57 -28.06 -1.17
C PRO A 196 -0.76 -28.83 -1.22
N ASP A 197 -1.71 -28.49 -0.36
CA ASP A 197 -3.07 -29.04 -0.38
C ASP A 197 -3.97 -28.17 -1.27
N PRO A 198 -4.43 -28.64 -2.44
CA PRO A 198 -5.26 -27.87 -3.36
C PRO A 198 -6.70 -27.63 -2.85
N ALA A 199 -7.11 -28.30 -1.77
CA ALA A 199 -8.40 -28.04 -1.11
C ALA A 199 -8.29 -26.92 -0.05
N TYR A 200 -7.08 -26.45 0.24
CA TYR A 200 -6.82 -25.46 1.28
C TYR A 200 -6.41 -24.12 0.66
N SER A 201 -7.20 -23.07 0.92
CA SER A 201 -6.85 -21.70 0.53
C SER A 201 -6.40 -20.91 1.75
N CYS A 202 -5.19 -20.34 1.69
CA CYS A 202 -4.65 -19.49 2.74
C CYS A 202 -5.50 -18.24 2.97
N ALA A 203 -5.99 -17.63 1.90
CA ALA A 203 -6.82 -16.43 2.00
C ALA A 203 -8.17 -16.73 2.65
N ALA A 204 -8.80 -17.87 2.31
CA ALA A 204 -10.06 -18.28 2.92
C ALA A 204 -9.89 -18.61 4.42
N TYR A 205 -8.80 -19.30 4.79
CA TYR A 205 -8.55 -19.67 6.18
C TYR A 205 -8.13 -18.48 7.05
N HIS A 206 -7.28 -17.60 6.54
CA HIS A 206 -6.76 -16.45 7.28
C HIS A 206 -7.60 -15.17 7.13
N GLN A 207 -8.70 -15.25 6.38
CA GLN A 207 -9.73 -14.22 6.28
C GLN A 207 -9.20 -12.86 5.83
N SER A 208 -8.31 -12.86 4.82
CA SER A 208 -7.73 -11.64 4.25
C SER A 208 -7.12 -11.91 2.89
N GLY A 209 -7.00 -10.87 2.06
CA GLY A 209 -6.24 -10.94 0.82
C GLY A 209 -4.77 -10.63 1.04
N TRP A 210 -3.87 -11.44 0.46
CA TRP A 210 -2.42 -11.27 0.57
C TRP A 210 -1.66 -12.01 -0.53
N TRP A 211 -0.37 -11.73 -0.66
CA TRP A 211 0.56 -12.51 -1.49
C TRP A 211 0.98 -13.79 -0.78
N TYR A 212 0.05 -14.71 -0.55
CA TYR A 212 0.33 -15.93 0.20
C TYR A 212 1.27 -16.87 -0.57
N HIS A 213 2.18 -17.50 0.19
CA HIS A 213 2.95 -18.65 -0.25
C HIS A 213 2.20 -19.93 0.14
N GLY A 214 2.41 -20.43 1.36
CA GLY A 214 1.69 -21.59 1.92
C GLY A 214 1.84 -21.67 3.44
N CYS A 215 1.50 -20.65 4.23
CA CYS A 215 0.72 -19.47 3.85
C CYS A 215 1.52 -18.16 3.91
N TYR A 216 2.09 -17.79 5.05
CA TYR A 216 2.76 -16.49 5.17
C TYR A 216 3.80 -16.42 6.28
N ASN A 217 4.71 -15.46 6.14
CA ASN A 217 5.57 -14.97 7.22
C ASN A 217 5.08 -13.63 7.77
N SER A 218 4.30 -12.86 6.99
CA SER A 218 3.56 -11.69 7.44
C SER A 218 2.14 -11.69 6.87
N ASN A 219 1.17 -11.21 7.64
CA ASN A 219 -0.19 -10.99 7.14
C ASN A 219 -0.75 -9.69 7.73
N LEU A 220 -0.50 -8.60 7.02
CA LEU A 220 -0.83 -7.25 7.45
C LEU A 220 -2.29 -6.85 7.14
N ASN A 221 -2.96 -7.67 6.34
CA ASN A 221 -4.38 -7.55 6.03
C ASN A 221 -5.26 -8.46 6.90
N ALA A 222 -4.67 -9.22 7.83
CA ALA A 222 -5.39 -10.09 8.75
C ALA A 222 -6.49 -9.34 9.54
N PRO A 223 -7.45 -10.10 10.11
CA PRO A 223 -8.38 -9.57 11.10
C PRO A 223 -7.66 -8.74 12.17
N TYR A 224 -8.26 -7.62 12.54
CA TYR A 224 -7.70 -6.71 13.54
C TYR A 224 -8.01 -7.23 14.94
N TYR A 225 -7.04 -7.18 15.86
CA TYR A 225 -7.21 -7.62 17.24
C TYR A 225 -6.96 -6.45 18.18
N ASN A 226 -7.88 -6.22 19.11
CA ASN A 226 -7.81 -5.08 20.04
C ASN A 226 -7.00 -5.40 21.31
N ASN A 227 -6.49 -6.63 21.46
CA ASN A 227 -5.70 -7.07 22.61
C ASN A 227 -4.56 -7.99 22.17
N PRO A 228 -3.41 -7.99 22.90
CA PRO A 228 -2.38 -8.99 22.72
C PRO A 228 -2.89 -10.35 23.16
N THR A 229 -3.11 -11.26 22.20
CA THR A 229 -3.44 -12.68 22.45
C THR A 229 -2.21 -13.55 22.52
#